data_AF-A0A2P5YSP6-F1
#
_entry.id   AF-A0A2P5YSP6-F1
#
_cell.length_a   1.000
_cell.length_b   1.000
_cell.length_c   1.000
_cell.angle_alpha   90.00
_cell.angle_beta   90.00
_cell.angle_gamma   90.00
#
_symmetry.space_group_name_H-M   'P 1'
#
loop_
_entity.id
_entity.type
_entity.pdbx_description
1 polymer ?
#
loop_
_entity_poly.entity_id
_entity_poly.type
_entity_poly.pdbx_seq_one_letter_code
_entity_poly.pdbx_strand_id
1 'polypeptide(L)'
;MKILFVLPLIGGLQTSVIMINVHRDLKNKILENAVKAFHPLRIRVGGSMQDQVVYNVRNDIKNCKPFEKQDKGFLFGFSVGCLDMKRWDELNEFFNQTRAKVTFGLNALIGRKESETEKTLWVGDWYSHNARDLMRYTISKGYKIESYELGNELCGVGVSARIEAKQYAKDMATLKNLVKEMYPNPKTQPKVLGPGGFYDKKWFDTFLDASGHDVIDGVTHHIYNLGPGNNPDVVRRVQDPFFLTQIAQTFKDVSNAIDKFAPWSGAWVSESGGAYNSGGQLVSYTFAFGFWYLDQLGMTSVYNHKVYCRQALTGGNYALLNTTTFIPNPDYYSALLWHRVMGSKVLSVTHKGSPYLRVYSHCAKNEPGISFVFINLSKKTFFEIDLFHDLNFHGGSPNFKFKGHKGQEGYHLTPKDGNILSSVVLLNGKPLELSDSVEIPELKPKLVDGLKPISIAAHSIAFITIRDFNAPACS
;
A
#
# COMPACT_ATOMS: atom_id res chain seq x y z
N MET A 1 -15.12 11.10 -24.80
CA MET A 1 -15.78 11.10 -23.46
C MET A 1 -15.51 12.44 -22.80
N LYS A 2 -16.53 13.06 -22.18
CA LYS A 2 -16.34 14.31 -21.42
C LYS A 2 -16.05 13.98 -19.95
N ILE A 3 -14.99 14.56 -19.39
CA ILE A 3 -14.64 14.46 -17.97
C ILE A 3 -14.84 15.81 -17.30
N LEU A 4 -15.54 15.79 -16.18
CA LEU A 4 -15.95 16.93 -15.37
C LEU A 4 -15.15 16.96 -14.06
N PHE A 5 -14.51 18.10 -13.78
CA PHE A 5 -13.69 18.32 -12.58
C PHE A 5 -14.39 19.20 -11.58
N VAL A 6 -14.79 18.63 -10.44
CA VAL A 6 -15.31 19.39 -9.30
C VAL A 6 -14.12 19.67 -8.37
N LEU A 7 -13.97 20.91 -7.91
CA LEU A 7 -12.73 21.41 -7.30
C LEU A 7 -12.51 21.24 -5.77
N PRO A 8 -13.27 20.45 -4.97
CA PRO A 8 -12.91 20.27 -3.57
C PRO A 8 -11.70 19.34 -3.43
N LEU A 9 -10.79 19.72 -2.54
CA LEU A 9 -9.78 18.82 -2.00
C LEU A 9 -10.49 17.76 -1.15
N ILE A 10 -10.45 16.49 -1.56
CA ILE A 10 -11.20 15.42 -0.88
C ILE A 10 -10.33 14.55 0.04
N GLY A 11 -9.01 14.77 0.07
CA GLY A 11 -8.11 14.04 0.96
C GLY A 11 -6.63 14.16 0.58
N GLY A 12 -5.80 13.36 1.24
CA GLY A 12 -4.39 13.25 0.85
C GLY A 12 -3.77 11.88 1.09
N LEU A 13 -3.22 11.29 0.03
CA LEU A 13 -2.46 10.04 0.06
C LEU A 13 -0.96 10.38 0.03
N GLN A 14 -0.22 9.99 1.07
CA GLN A 14 1.13 10.49 1.29
C GLN A 14 2.21 9.57 0.69
N THR A 15 1.99 8.25 0.61
CA THR A 15 2.98 7.30 0.06
C THR A 15 2.41 5.91 -0.25
N SER A 16 2.91 5.27 -1.31
CA SER A 16 2.89 3.81 -1.47
C SER A 16 3.88 3.18 -0.50
N VAL A 17 3.43 2.17 0.25
CA VAL A 17 4.25 1.33 1.14
C VAL A 17 4.41 -0.02 0.49
N ILE A 18 5.51 -0.70 0.74
CA ILE A 18 5.71 -2.04 0.20
C ILE A 18 6.23 -2.97 1.31
N MET A 19 5.71 -4.20 1.38
CA MET A 19 6.13 -5.17 2.38
C MET A 19 7.41 -5.91 1.97
N ILE A 20 8.38 -6.09 2.87
CA ILE A 20 9.59 -6.90 2.62
C ILE A 20 9.68 -8.09 3.59
N ASN A 21 10.17 -9.23 3.08
CA ASN A 21 10.42 -10.41 3.90
C ASN A 21 11.82 -10.33 4.54
N VAL A 22 11.87 -10.63 5.84
CA VAL A 22 13.07 -10.55 6.68
C VAL A 22 14.17 -11.54 6.28
N HIS A 23 13.94 -12.54 5.42
CA HIS A 23 14.96 -13.54 5.04
C HIS A 23 15.60 -13.35 3.65
N ARG A 24 15.37 -12.21 2.99
CA ARG A 24 15.88 -11.96 1.62
C ARG A 24 17.35 -11.58 1.56
N ASP A 25 17.99 -11.79 0.41
CA ASP A 25 19.32 -11.25 0.15
C ASP A 25 19.24 -9.73 -0.01
N LEU A 26 19.64 -9.01 1.05
CA LEU A 26 19.61 -7.55 1.11
C LEU A 26 20.81 -6.91 0.39
N LYS A 27 21.79 -7.70 -0.05
CA LYS A 27 22.96 -7.22 -0.81
C LYS A 27 22.72 -7.21 -2.32
N ASN A 28 21.58 -7.73 -2.77
CA ASN A 28 21.20 -7.73 -4.18
C ASN A 28 21.05 -6.31 -4.73
N LYS A 29 21.83 -5.98 -5.77
CA LYS A 29 21.85 -4.63 -6.35
C LYS A 29 20.55 -4.22 -7.04
N ILE A 30 19.83 -5.16 -7.64
CA ILE A 30 18.51 -4.88 -8.24
C ILE A 30 17.53 -4.47 -7.15
N LEU A 31 17.49 -5.19 -6.02
CA LEU A 31 16.64 -4.84 -4.87
C LEU A 31 16.98 -3.45 -4.32
N GLU A 32 18.28 -3.17 -4.12
CA GLU A 32 18.76 -1.87 -3.63
C GLU A 32 18.34 -0.73 -4.58
N ASN A 33 18.61 -0.87 -5.88
CA ASN A 33 18.27 0.10 -6.91
C ASN A 33 16.75 0.28 -7.03
N ALA A 34 15.98 -0.81 -6.92
CA ALA A 34 14.54 -0.79 -6.96
C ALA A 34 13.93 0.03 -5.82
N VAL A 35 14.47 -0.05 -4.61
CA VAL A 35 14.01 0.77 -3.47
C VAL A 35 14.49 2.23 -3.62
N LYS A 36 15.75 2.44 -4.01
CA LYS A 36 16.33 3.78 -4.19
C LYS A 36 15.57 4.63 -5.22
N ALA A 37 15.03 4.01 -6.27
CA ALA A 37 14.32 4.70 -7.35
C ALA A 37 13.09 5.51 -6.88
N PHE A 38 12.52 5.20 -5.71
CA PHE A 38 11.39 5.93 -5.13
C PHE A 38 11.83 7.22 -4.42
N HIS A 39 12.92 7.20 -3.65
CA HIS A 39 13.46 8.37 -2.94
C HIS A 39 12.45 9.25 -2.16
N PRO A 40 12.02 8.86 -0.95
CA PRO A 40 12.16 7.57 -0.30
C PRO A 40 10.92 6.66 -0.49
N LEU A 41 11.13 5.36 -0.37
CA LEU A 41 10.04 4.38 -0.24
C LEU A 41 9.70 4.15 1.25
N ARG A 42 8.43 3.97 1.60
CA ARG A 42 8.06 3.40 2.89
C ARG A 42 8.02 1.87 2.79
N ILE A 43 8.65 1.17 3.73
CA ILE A 43 8.67 -0.28 3.81
C ILE A 43 8.00 -0.73 5.11
N ARG A 44 7.02 -1.64 4.98
CA ARG A 44 6.45 -2.36 6.12
C ARG A 44 7.15 -3.70 6.26
N VAL A 45 7.64 -4.02 7.45
CA VAL A 45 8.19 -5.35 7.78
C VAL A 45 7.19 -6.01 8.72
N GLY A 46 6.35 -6.89 8.18
CA GLY A 46 5.22 -7.50 8.88
C GLY A 46 4.58 -8.60 8.05
N GLY A 47 3.42 -9.10 8.47
CA GLY A 47 2.70 -10.22 7.85
C GLY A 47 2.43 -11.34 8.86
N SER A 48 1.82 -12.46 8.43
CA SER A 48 1.34 -13.51 9.34
C SER A 48 2.39 -14.06 10.32
N MET A 49 3.67 -14.08 9.92
CA MET A 49 4.78 -14.56 10.75
C MET A 49 5.19 -13.60 11.88
N GLN A 50 4.74 -12.35 11.83
CA GLN A 50 5.01 -11.32 12.83
C GLN A 50 4.57 -11.72 14.24
N ASP A 51 3.48 -12.47 14.36
CA ASP A 51 2.95 -12.90 15.67
C ASP A 51 3.57 -14.20 16.19
N GLN A 52 4.62 -14.67 15.52
CA GLN A 52 5.38 -15.86 15.91
C GLN A 52 6.89 -15.60 15.98
N VAL A 53 7.33 -14.35 15.92
CA VAL A 53 8.75 -13.99 16.08
C VAL A 53 9.06 -13.55 17.51
N VAL A 54 10.21 -13.98 18.03
CA VAL A 54 10.82 -13.44 19.25
C VAL A 54 12.12 -12.73 18.90
N TYR A 55 12.39 -11.59 19.54
CA TYR A 55 13.60 -10.79 19.31
C TYR A 55 14.72 -11.20 20.27
N ASN A 56 15.84 -11.74 19.76
CA ASN A 56 16.96 -12.20 20.59
C ASN A 56 17.98 -11.09 20.86
N VAL A 57 17.58 -10.08 21.63
CA VAL A 57 18.41 -8.89 21.87
C VAL A 57 19.59 -9.17 22.81
N ARG A 58 19.36 -9.96 23.84
CA ARG A 58 20.32 -10.20 24.95
C ARG A 58 21.12 -11.50 24.81
N ASN A 59 20.97 -12.20 23.68
CA ASN A 59 21.43 -13.58 23.50
C ASN A 59 20.88 -14.57 24.54
N ASP A 60 19.78 -14.21 25.22
CA ASP A 60 19.11 -15.06 26.21
C ASP A 60 18.46 -16.29 25.56
N ILE A 61 18.18 -16.23 24.25
CA ILE A 61 17.62 -17.33 23.47
C ILE A 61 18.79 -18.16 22.92
N LYS A 62 19.19 -19.19 23.68
CA LYS A 62 20.33 -20.08 23.36
C LYS A 62 20.27 -20.73 21.97
N ASN A 63 19.07 -20.91 21.40
CA ASN A 63 18.87 -21.57 20.11
C ASN A 63 17.95 -20.71 19.22
N CYS A 64 18.42 -19.51 18.89
CA CYS A 64 17.70 -18.57 18.02
C CYS A 64 17.69 -19.08 16.57
N LYS A 65 16.57 -19.70 16.17
CA LYS A 65 16.39 -20.28 14.85
C LYS A 65 15.40 -19.47 13.99
N PRO A 66 15.60 -19.40 12.67
CA PRO A 66 14.59 -18.85 11.77
C PRO A 66 13.32 -19.72 11.78
N PHE A 67 12.26 -19.23 11.14
CA PHE A 67 11.04 -20.01 10.95
C PHE A 67 11.32 -21.30 10.17
N GLU A 68 10.83 -22.42 10.69
CA GLU A 68 10.90 -23.74 10.04
C GLU A 68 9.47 -24.22 9.75
N LYS A 69 9.24 -24.78 8.57
CA LYS A 69 7.93 -25.36 8.21
C LYS A 69 7.63 -26.54 9.13
N GLN A 70 6.38 -26.63 9.58
CA GLN A 70 5.88 -27.66 10.48
C GLN A 70 4.68 -28.38 9.87
N ASP A 71 4.51 -29.64 10.23
CA ASP A 71 3.45 -30.48 9.64
C ASP A 71 2.06 -30.20 10.24
N LYS A 72 1.93 -30.00 11.57
CA LYS A 72 0.65 -29.73 12.27
C LYS A 72 0.85 -28.97 13.58
N GLY A 73 -0.19 -28.28 14.03
CA GLY A 73 -0.30 -27.73 15.40
C GLY A 73 0.34 -26.37 15.63
N PHE A 74 0.91 -25.74 14.61
CA PHE A 74 1.49 -24.41 14.68
C PHE A 74 0.70 -23.40 13.86
N LEU A 75 0.66 -22.14 14.32
CA LEU A 75 0.01 -21.06 13.58
C LEU A 75 0.67 -20.93 12.19
N PHE A 76 -0.15 -20.92 11.16
CA PHE A 76 0.28 -20.88 9.76
C PHE A 76 1.23 -22.01 9.31
N GLY A 77 1.40 -23.07 10.12
CA GLY A 77 2.26 -24.22 9.79
C GLY A 77 3.77 -23.94 9.91
N PHE A 78 4.19 -23.05 10.83
CA PHE A 78 5.59 -22.71 11.06
C PHE A 78 5.95 -22.68 12.55
N SER A 79 7.20 -22.99 12.89
CA SER A 79 7.71 -22.86 14.26
C SER A 79 7.67 -21.40 14.74
N VAL A 80 7.86 -21.20 16.05
CA VAL A 80 8.26 -19.89 16.57
C VAL A 80 9.62 -19.53 15.96
N GLY A 81 9.68 -18.39 15.29
CA GLY A 81 10.90 -17.86 14.71
C GLY A 81 11.62 -16.93 15.67
N CYS A 82 12.89 -16.73 15.41
CA CYS A 82 13.73 -15.86 16.18
C CYS A 82 14.44 -14.86 15.27
N LEU A 83 14.32 -13.58 15.59
CA LEU A 83 15.06 -12.51 14.93
C LEU A 83 16.33 -12.20 15.72
N ASP A 84 17.45 -12.63 15.17
CA ASP A 84 18.78 -12.31 15.67
C ASP A 84 19.14 -10.84 15.38
N MET A 85 19.86 -10.19 16.29
CA MET A 85 20.25 -8.78 16.14
C MET A 85 21.20 -8.53 14.99
N LYS A 86 22.02 -9.52 14.59
CA LYS A 86 22.80 -9.42 13.36
C LYS A 86 21.89 -9.22 12.15
N ARG A 87 20.78 -9.95 12.10
CA ARG A 87 19.83 -9.80 10.98
C ARG A 87 19.06 -8.48 11.05
N TRP A 88 18.76 -8.01 12.26
CA TRP A 88 18.19 -6.68 12.47
C TRP A 88 19.15 -5.56 12.01
N ASP A 89 20.45 -5.71 12.27
CA ASP A 89 21.50 -4.82 11.78
C ASP A 89 21.54 -4.77 10.25
N GLU A 90 21.55 -5.94 9.58
CA GLU A 90 21.54 -6.03 8.11
C GLU A 90 20.31 -5.34 7.49
N LEU A 91 19.13 -5.50 8.10
CA LEU A 91 17.91 -4.81 7.65
C LEU A 91 18.05 -3.29 7.76
N ASN A 92 18.52 -2.79 8.90
CA ASN A 92 18.65 -1.36 9.12
C ASN A 92 19.76 -0.73 8.30
N GLU A 93 20.84 -1.46 8.02
CA GLU A 93 21.86 -1.04 7.06
C GLU A 93 21.23 -0.86 5.67
N PHE A 94 20.46 -1.83 5.19
CA PHE A 94 19.73 -1.73 3.92
C PHE A 94 18.75 -0.54 3.92
N PHE A 95 17.97 -0.35 4.98
CA PHE A 95 17.04 0.79 5.08
C PHE A 95 17.76 2.13 5.04
N ASN A 96 18.90 2.25 5.72
CA ASN A 96 19.70 3.47 5.71
C ASN A 96 20.32 3.73 4.33
N GLN A 97 20.91 2.71 3.72
CA GLN A 97 21.52 2.78 2.37
C GLN A 97 20.49 3.20 1.30
N THR A 98 19.25 2.74 1.44
CA THR A 98 18.15 3.05 0.51
C THR A 98 17.32 4.27 0.91
N ARG A 99 17.56 4.84 2.10
CA ARG A 99 16.76 5.90 2.74
C ARG A 99 15.29 5.53 2.93
N ALA A 100 14.99 4.24 3.07
CA ALA A 100 13.62 3.77 3.28
C ALA A 100 13.07 4.26 4.63
N LYS A 101 11.77 4.59 4.64
CA LYS A 101 11.03 4.86 5.88
C LYS A 101 10.41 3.56 6.39
N VAL A 102 10.63 3.19 7.65
CA VAL A 102 10.31 1.85 8.13
C VAL A 102 9.09 1.85 9.05
N THR A 103 8.13 0.99 8.73
CA THR A 103 7.09 0.51 9.65
C THR A 103 7.45 -0.90 10.08
N PHE A 104 7.65 -1.15 11.37
CA PHE A 104 7.98 -2.48 11.88
C PHE A 104 6.81 -3.07 12.67
N GLY A 105 6.41 -4.28 12.29
CA GLY A 105 5.37 -5.04 12.96
C GLY A 105 5.88 -5.79 14.18
N LEU A 106 5.24 -5.57 15.33
CA LEU A 106 5.54 -6.19 16.61
C LEU A 106 4.66 -7.42 16.83
N ASN A 107 5.22 -8.45 17.47
CA ASN A 107 4.48 -9.65 17.86
C ASN A 107 3.47 -9.32 18.97
N ALA A 108 2.17 -9.46 18.70
CA ALA A 108 1.09 -9.23 19.66
C ALA A 108 0.68 -10.47 20.45
N LEU A 109 1.06 -11.67 20.01
CA LEU A 109 0.73 -12.94 20.67
C LEU A 109 1.72 -13.36 21.76
N ILE A 110 2.89 -12.71 21.85
CA ILE A 110 3.87 -13.02 22.88
C ILE A 110 3.30 -12.83 24.30
N GLY A 111 3.42 -13.88 25.13
CA GLY A 111 2.91 -13.92 26.50
C GLY A 111 1.43 -14.34 26.64
N ARG A 112 0.70 -14.47 25.52
CA ARG A 112 -0.70 -14.92 25.51
C ARG A 112 -0.79 -16.44 25.44
N LYS A 113 -1.99 -16.96 25.70
CA LYS A 113 -2.35 -18.37 25.46
C LYS A 113 -3.65 -18.43 24.68
N GLU A 114 -3.79 -19.46 23.84
CA GLU A 114 -5.07 -19.78 23.23
C GLU A 114 -6.10 -20.11 24.33
N SER A 115 -7.33 -19.64 24.16
CA SER A 115 -8.43 -19.88 25.07
C SER A 115 -8.79 -21.37 25.09
N GLU A 116 -9.05 -21.90 26.28
CA GLU A 116 -9.50 -23.28 26.45
C GLU A 116 -10.94 -23.49 25.94
N THR A 117 -11.73 -22.42 25.84
CA THR A 117 -13.16 -22.46 25.50
C THR A 117 -13.46 -22.08 24.05
N GLU A 118 -12.58 -21.32 23.40
CA GLU A 118 -12.77 -20.87 22.04
C GLU A 118 -11.46 -20.96 21.25
N LYS A 119 -11.44 -21.84 20.26
CA LYS A 119 -10.29 -21.98 19.36
C LYS A 119 -9.98 -20.66 18.66
N THR A 120 -8.71 -20.40 18.39
CA THR A 120 -8.15 -19.19 17.78
C THR A 120 -8.26 -17.91 18.61
N LEU A 121 -9.03 -17.87 19.70
CA LEU A 121 -9.05 -16.72 20.59
C LEU A 121 -7.82 -16.74 21.51
N TRP A 122 -7.04 -15.68 21.53
CA TRP A 122 -5.86 -15.55 22.41
C TRP A 122 -6.12 -14.57 23.55
N VAL A 123 -6.02 -15.09 24.78
CA VAL A 123 -6.32 -14.35 26.01
C VAL A 123 -5.07 -14.03 26.82
N GLY A 124 -5.19 -13.07 27.73
CA GLY A 124 -4.09 -12.55 28.55
C GLY A 124 -3.70 -11.12 28.18
N ASP A 125 -2.67 -10.60 28.83
CA ASP A 125 -2.09 -9.29 28.51
C ASP A 125 -0.87 -9.45 27.60
N TRP A 126 -0.62 -8.45 26.75
CA TRP A 126 0.54 -8.46 25.86
C TRP A 126 1.87 -8.31 26.63
N TYR A 127 2.82 -9.22 26.40
CA TYR A 127 4.14 -9.16 27.02
C TYR A 127 5.08 -8.19 26.28
N SER A 128 5.04 -6.92 26.67
CA SER A 128 5.74 -5.83 25.97
C SER A 128 7.28 -5.79 26.15
N HIS A 129 7.84 -6.57 27.08
CA HIS A 129 9.28 -6.53 27.39
C HIS A 129 10.17 -6.92 26.21
N ASN A 130 9.75 -7.87 25.37
CA ASN A 130 10.55 -8.26 24.21
C ASN A 130 10.61 -7.13 23.16
N ALA A 131 9.50 -6.42 22.93
CA ALA A 131 9.46 -5.24 22.08
C ALA A 131 10.27 -4.08 22.67
N ARG A 132 10.21 -3.86 23.99
CA ARG A 132 11.02 -2.88 24.70
C ARG A 132 12.52 -3.11 24.48
N ASP A 133 12.98 -4.35 24.61
CA ASP A 133 14.38 -4.68 24.40
C ASP A 133 14.80 -4.44 22.94
N LEU A 134 13.95 -4.78 21.96
CA LEU A 134 14.20 -4.48 20.55
C LEU A 134 14.31 -2.97 20.30
N MET A 135 13.40 -2.17 20.86
CA MET A 135 13.43 -0.71 20.76
C MET A 135 14.71 -0.15 21.39
N ARG A 136 15.10 -0.62 22.58
CA ARG A 136 16.36 -0.23 23.25
C ARG A 136 17.56 -0.50 22.36
N TYR A 137 17.64 -1.69 21.78
CA TYR A 137 18.71 -2.06 20.86
C TYR A 137 18.73 -1.15 19.63
N THR A 138 17.56 -0.97 18.99
CA THR A 138 17.37 -0.11 17.83
C THR A 138 17.86 1.32 18.09
N ILE A 139 17.49 1.91 19.23
CA ILE A 139 17.92 3.24 19.66
C ILE A 139 19.43 3.27 19.90
N SER A 140 19.99 2.28 20.59
CA SER A 140 21.43 2.22 20.89
C SER A 140 22.32 2.19 19.65
N LYS A 141 21.78 1.66 18.54
CA LYS A 141 22.46 1.56 17.24
C LYS A 141 22.20 2.79 16.35
N GLY A 142 21.37 3.74 16.81
CA GLY A 142 20.98 4.93 16.05
C GLY A 142 20.05 4.64 14.87
N TYR A 143 19.41 3.46 14.84
CA TYR A 143 18.50 3.08 13.77
C TYR A 143 17.19 3.84 13.86
N LYS A 144 16.59 4.12 12.69
CA LYS A 144 15.38 4.93 12.57
C LYS A 144 14.19 4.07 12.18
N ILE A 145 13.20 4.00 13.07
CA ILE A 145 11.88 3.43 12.80
C ILE A 145 10.88 4.57 12.79
N GLU A 146 10.08 4.66 11.74
CA GLU A 146 9.07 5.71 11.62
C GLU A 146 7.77 5.35 12.35
N SER A 147 7.45 4.05 12.39
CA SER A 147 6.23 3.57 13.03
C SER A 147 6.34 2.11 13.46
N TYR A 148 5.61 1.79 14.53
CA TYR A 148 5.38 0.43 14.98
C TYR A 148 3.92 0.06 14.77
N GLU A 149 3.68 -1.12 14.23
CA GLU A 149 2.36 -1.76 14.19
C GLU A 149 2.37 -2.90 15.21
N LEU A 150 1.26 -3.13 15.92
CA LEU A 150 1.12 -4.28 16.81
C LEU A 150 0.25 -5.31 16.11
N GLY A 151 0.68 -6.57 16.04
CA GLY A 151 -0.10 -7.69 15.50
C GLY A 151 -0.33 -7.67 13.98
N ASN A 152 -0.79 -8.81 13.46
CA ASN A 152 -1.19 -8.98 12.07
C ASN A 152 -2.42 -9.90 11.96
N GLU A 153 -3.54 -9.36 11.47
CA GLU A 153 -4.80 -10.07 11.19
C GLU A 153 -5.42 -10.75 12.42
N LEU A 154 -5.27 -10.11 13.58
CA LEU A 154 -5.82 -10.56 14.85
C LEU A 154 -7.17 -9.89 15.21
N CYS A 155 -7.69 -9.02 14.36
CA CYS A 155 -8.96 -8.32 14.55
C CYS A 155 -10.16 -9.06 13.92
N GLY A 156 -11.37 -8.70 14.33
CA GLY A 156 -12.59 -9.32 13.83
C GLY A 156 -12.65 -10.82 14.15
N VAL A 157 -12.85 -11.63 13.12
CA VAL A 157 -12.84 -13.10 13.24
C VAL A 157 -11.43 -13.71 13.26
N GLY A 158 -10.39 -12.92 12.94
CA GLY A 158 -9.03 -13.40 12.77
C GLY A 158 -8.83 -14.31 11.55
N VAL A 159 -7.59 -14.70 11.28
CA VAL A 159 -7.25 -15.69 10.23
C VAL A 159 -6.83 -17.03 10.83
N SER A 160 -5.87 -17.02 11.75
CA SER A 160 -5.48 -18.20 12.53
C SER A 160 -5.46 -17.92 14.04
N ALA A 161 -5.52 -16.65 14.42
CA ALA A 161 -5.61 -16.17 15.78
C ALA A 161 -6.44 -14.87 15.79
N ARG A 162 -7.12 -14.59 16.91
CA ARG A 162 -7.87 -13.36 17.14
C ARG A 162 -7.71 -12.88 18.58
N ILE A 163 -7.82 -11.57 18.79
CA ILE A 163 -7.84 -10.91 20.09
C ILE A 163 -9.14 -10.09 20.18
N GLU A 164 -9.78 -10.11 21.35
CA GLU A 164 -10.97 -9.29 21.61
C GLU A 164 -10.66 -7.79 21.53
N ALA A 165 -11.57 -7.02 20.92
CA ALA A 165 -11.37 -5.61 20.61
C ALA A 165 -10.92 -4.76 21.82
N LYS A 166 -11.54 -4.97 22.99
CA LYS A 166 -11.20 -4.22 24.22
C LYS A 166 -9.81 -4.59 24.76
N GLN A 167 -9.42 -5.86 24.68
CA GLN A 167 -8.10 -6.28 25.09
C GLN A 167 -7.04 -5.70 24.15
N TYR A 168 -7.30 -5.74 22.84
CA TYR A 168 -6.40 -5.16 21.85
C TYR A 168 -6.23 -3.64 22.09
N ALA A 169 -7.31 -2.92 22.38
CA ALA A 169 -7.26 -1.50 22.74
C ALA A 169 -6.34 -1.23 23.96
N LYS A 170 -6.43 -2.05 25.01
CA LYS A 170 -5.53 -1.99 26.18
C LYS A 170 -4.07 -2.23 25.79
N ASP A 171 -3.80 -3.17 24.89
CA ASP A 171 -2.45 -3.46 24.42
C ASP A 171 -1.88 -2.31 23.58
N MET A 172 -2.71 -1.65 22.76
CA MET A 172 -2.32 -0.46 22.01
C MET A 172 -1.95 0.71 22.92
N ALA A 173 -2.70 0.91 24.01
CA ALA A 173 -2.33 1.89 25.04
C ALA A 173 -0.98 1.55 25.70
N THR A 174 -0.73 0.27 25.94
CA THR A 174 0.56 -0.22 26.45
C THR A 174 1.69 0.07 25.47
N LEU A 175 1.49 -0.18 24.17
CA LEU A 175 2.46 0.15 23.13
C LEU A 175 2.71 1.66 23.03
N LYS A 176 1.66 2.49 23.07
CA LYS A 176 1.80 3.96 23.03
C LYS A 176 2.63 4.47 24.19
N ASN A 177 2.38 3.97 25.40
CA ASN A 177 3.16 4.34 26.58
C ASN A 177 4.62 3.88 26.46
N LEU A 178 4.86 2.66 25.99
CA LEU A 178 6.20 2.16 25.74
C LEU A 178 6.95 3.03 24.72
N VAL A 179 6.30 3.42 23.62
CA VAL A 179 6.90 4.29 22.60
C VAL A 179 7.24 5.67 23.17
N LYS A 180 6.35 6.28 23.96
CA LYS A 180 6.62 7.56 24.64
C LYS A 180 7.81 7.47 25.59
N GLU A 181 7.90 6.38 26.35
CA GLU A 181 9.00 6.14 27.28
C GLU A 181 10.33 5.95 26.54
N MET A 182 10.33 5.14 25.48
CA MET A 182 11.54 4.82 24.71
C MET A 182 12.01 5.98 23.83
N TYR A 183 11.09 6.82 23.35
CA TYR A 183 11.36 7.92 22.42
C TYR A 183 10.78 9.23 22.98
N PRO A 184 11.41 9.86 23.99
CA PRO A 184 10.84 10.99 24.73
C PRO A 184 10.72 12.28 23.91
N ASN A 185 11.42 12.39 22.77
CA ASN A 185 11.31 13.54 21.87
C ASN A 185 10.14 13.35 20.89
N PRO A 186 9.04 14.14 21.01
CA PRO A 186 7.87 13.98 20.16
C PRO A 186 8.15 14.18 18.66
N LYS A 187 9.21 14.92 18.29
CA LYS A 187 9.56 15.18 16.88
C LYS A 187 10.14 13.95 16.18
N THR A 188 10.71 13.02 16.94
CA THR A 188 11.36 11.80 16.42
C THR A 188 10.65 10.54 16.92
N GLN A 189 9.54 10.69 17.64
CA GLN A 189 8.79 9.58 18.20
C GLN A 189 8.12 8.78 17.07
N PRO A 190 8.31 7.45 17.01
CA PRO A 190 7.61 6.61 16.06
C PRO A 190 6.10 6.65 16.26
N LYS A 191 5.34 6.57 15.17
CA LYS A 191 3.87 6.44 15.22
C LYS A 191 3.46 5.04 15.65
N VAL A 192 2.30 4.92 16.30
CA VAL A 192 1.66 3.66 16.69
C VAL A 192 0.49 3.38 15.76
N LEU A 193 0.53 2.22 15.10
CA LEU A 193 -0.42 1.80 14.07
C LEU A 193 -1.13 0.49 14.45
N GLY A 194 -2.39 0.32 14.03
CA GLY A 194 -3.14 -0.91 14.26
C GLY A 194 -4.61 -0.79 13.81
N PRO A 195 -5.37 -1.90 13.77
CA PRO A 195 -5.02 -3.24 14.25
C PRO A 195 -4.39 -4.17 13.20
N GLY A 196 -4.21 -3.71 11.95
CA GLY A 196 -3.54 -4.47 10.89
C GLY A 196 -4.29 -5.73 10.47
N GLY A 197 -5.56 -5.62 10.09
CA GLY A 197 -6.35 -6.77 9.61
C GLY A 197 -7.63 -6.37 8.86
N PHE A 198 -8.54 -7.32 8.65
CA PHE A 198 -9.76 -7.07 7.87
C PHE A 198 -10.79 -6.26 8.67
N TYR A 199 -11.41 -5.30 8.02
CA TYR A 199 -12.44 -4.46 8.64
C TYR A 199 -13.67 -5.28 9.03
N ASP A 200 -13.95 -5.30 10.33
CA ASP A 200 -15.23 -5.75 10.90
C ASP A 200 -15.82 -4.59 11.70
N LYS A 201 -17.03 -4.16 11.33
CA LYS A 201 -17.60 -2.92 11.88
C LYS A 201 -17.73 -2.97 13.41
N LYS A 202 -18.25 -4.07 13.97
CA LYS A 202 -18.49 -4.17 15.42
C LYS A 202 -17.18 -4.18 16.19
N TRP A 203 -16.20 -4.93 15.69
CA TRP A 203 -14.88 -5.03 16.29
C TRP A 203 -14.14 -3.69 16.22
N PHE A 204 -14.11 -3.03 15.05
CA PHE A 204 -13.44 -1.73 14.88
C PHE A 204 -14.08 -0.63 15.72
N ASP A 205 -15.41 -0.52 15.72
CA ASP A 205 -16.12 0.45 16.56
C ASP A 205 -15.76 0.25 18.04
N THR A 206 -15.78 -1.00 18.52
CA THR A 206 -15.44 -1.34 19.92
C THR A 206 -13.97 -1.06 20.24
N PHE A 207 -13.07 -1.39 19.32
CA PHE A 207 -11.63 -1.20 19.48
C PHE A 207 -11.25 0.29 19.53
N LEU A 208 -11.77 1.09 18.60
CA LEU A 208 -11.48 2.52 18.53
C LEU A 208 -12.06 3.26 19.73
N ASP A 209 -13.31 2.96 20.11
CA ASP A 209 -13.96 3.52 21.31
C ASP A 209 -13.18 3.20 22.59
N ALA A 210 -12.73 1.95 22.74
CA ALA A 210 -11.98 1.51 23.92
C ALA A 210 -10.51 1.98 23.96
N SER A 211 -9.91 2.33 22.83
CA SER A 211 -8.48 2.72 22.77
C SER A 211 -8.20 4.07 23.40
N GLY A 212 -9.17 4.99 23.36
CA GLY A 212 -9.03 6.33 23.89
C GLY A 212 -8.21 7.28 23.00
N HIS A 213 -8.21 8.56 23.40
CA HIS A 213 -7.65 9.66 22.63
C HIS A 213 -6.13 9.54 22.41
N ASP A 214 -5.66 9.85 21.19
CA ASP A 214 -4.25 9.87 20.76
C ASP A 214 -3.44 8.56 20.93
N VAL A 215 -4.10 7.43 21.19
CA VAL A 215 -3.40 6.14 21.30
C VAL A 215 -2.96 5.62 19.93
N ILE A 216 -3.84 5.73 18.92
CA ILE A 216 -3.60 5.20 17.58
C ILE A 216 -3.35 6.36 16.60
N ASP A 217 -2.12 6.47 16.10
CA ASP A 217 -1.71 7.51 15.16
C ASP A 217 -2.13 7.22 13.70
N GLY A 218 -2.43 5.95 13.38
CA GLY A 218 -3.00 5.53 12.11
C GLY A 218 -3.77 4.22 12.24
N VAL A 219 -5.03 4.23 11.82
CA VAL A 219 -5.91 3.06 11.84
C VAL A 219 -5.67 2.23 10.58
N THR A 220 -5.17 1.02 10.76
CA THR A 220 -4.72 0.16 9.66
C THR A 220 -5.69 -0.98 9.36
N HIS A 221 -5.90 -1.26 8.06
CA HIS A 221 -6.66 -2.42 7.60
C HIS A 221 -6.05 -3.09 6.35
N HIS A 222 -6.46 -4.32 6.10
CA HIS A 222 -5.94 -5.21 5.05
C HIS A 222 -6.96 -5.46 3.93
N ILE A 223 -6.47 -5.68 2.70
CA ILE A 223 -7.33 -5.85 1.52
C ILE A 223 -6.86 -6.96 0.58
N TYR A 224 -7.73 -7.95 0.40
CA TYR A 224 -7.59 -9.01 -0.58
C TYR A 224 -8.94 -9.27 -1.28
N ASN A 225 -9.38 -8.28 -2.06
CA ASN A 225 -10.73 -8.23 -2.63
C ASN A 225 -10.92 -9.00 -3.94
N LEU A 226 -9.90 -9.66 -4.51
CA LEU A 226 -10.01 -10.44 -5.74
C LEU A 226 -10.31 -11.93 -5.50
N GLY A 227 -10.23 -12.40 -4.26
CA GLY A 227 -10.41 -13.82 -3.89
C GLY A 227 -9.08 -14.60 -3.79
N PRO A 228 -9.13 -15.94 -3.73
CA PRO A 228 -7.92 -16.75 -3.56
C PRO A 228 -7.09 -16.79 -4.84
N GLY A 229 -5.76 -16.81 -4.71
CA GLY A 229 -4.83 -16.82 -5.84
C GLY A 229 -4.98 -18.01 -6.81
N ASN A 230 -5.45 -19.16 -6.33
CA ASN A 230 -5.72 -20.32 -7.18
C ASN A 230 -7.06 -20.25 -7.94
N ASN A 231 -7.86 -19.20 -7.75
CA ASN A 231 -9.13 -19.03 -8.46
C ASN A 231 -8.88 -18.52 -9.89
N PRO A 232 -9.33 -19.23 -10.93
CA PRO A 232 -9.18 -18.79 -12.32
C PRO A 232 -9.89 -17.46 -12.62
N ASP A 233 -10.92 -17.10 -11.84
CA ASP A 233 -11.66 -15.85 -12.01
C ASP A 233 -10.84 -14.59 -11.69
N VAL A 234 -9.67 -14.69 -11.05
CA VAL A 234 -8.86 -13.51 -10.72
C VAL A 234 -8.55 -12.70 -12.00
N VAL A 235 -8.25 -13.37 -13.12
CA VAL A 235 -8.03 -12.72 -14.42
C VAL A 235 -9.25 -11.93 -14.89
N ARG A 236 -10.46 -12.47 -14.69
CA ARG A 236 -11.70 -11.80 -15.06
C ARG A 236 -11.99 -10.62 -14.12
N ARG A 237 -11.80 -10.81 -12.81
CA ARG A 237 -12.10 -9.82 -11.76
C ARG A 237 -11.23 -8.57 -11.87
N VAL A 238 -9.96 -8.70 -12.26
CA VAL A 238 -9.08 -7.51 -12.47
C VAL A 238 -9.49 -6.66 -13.68
N GLN A 239 -10.36 -7.17 -14.56
CA GLN A 239 -10.88 -6.45 -15.74
C GLN A 239 -12.34 -6.01 -15.56
N ASP A 240 -12.99 -6.37 -14.46
CA ASP A 240 -14.42 -6.13 -14.23
C ASP A 240 -14.61 -4.87 -13.38
N PRO A 241 -15.02 -3.72 -13.97
CA PRO A 241 -15.17 -2.48 -13.22
C PRO A 241 -16.23 -2.55 -12.13
N PHE A 242 -17.25 -3.40 -12.29
CA PHE A 242 -18.31 -3.56 -11.29
C PHE A 242 -17.81 -4.34 -10.08
N PHE A 243 -17.01 -5.38 -10.32
CA PHE A 243 -16.34 -6.12 -9.25
C PHE A 243 -15.35 -5.22 -8.48
N LEU A 244 -14.48 -4.49 -9.20
CA LEU A 244 -13.48 -3.61 -8.59
C LEU A 244 -14.11 -2.52 -7.71
N THR A 245 -15.32 -2.05 -8.04
CA THR A 245 -16.00 -0.98 -7.30
C THR A 245 -16.57 -1.43 -5.95
N GLN A 246 -16.78 -2.74 -5.72
CA GLN A 246 -17.44 -3.24 -4.50
C GLN A 246 -16.70 -2.87 -3.20
N ILE A 247 -15.37 -2.81 -3.25
CA ILE A 247 -14.50 -2.48 -2.10
C ILE A 247 -14.62 -1.02 -1.62
N ALA A 248 -15.20 -0.14 -2.44
CA ALA A 248 -15.42 1.27 -2.11
C ALA A 248 -16.19 1.44 -0.79
N GLN A 249 -17.14 0.54 -0.53
CA GLN A 249 -17.93 0.55 0.70
C GLN A 249 -17.06 0.31 1.94
N THR A 250 -16.10 -0.62 1.88
CA THR A 250 -15.15 -0.87 2.98
C THR A 250 -14.29 0.36 3.28
N PHE A 251 -13.78 1.05 2.24
CA PHE A 251 -13.02 2.28 2.44
C PHE A 251 -13.84 3.38 3.11
N LYS A 252 -15.09 3.54 2.66
CA LYS A 252 -16.04 4.48 3.26
C LYS A 252 -16.31 4.13 4.72
N ASP A 253 -16.54 2.86 5.03
CA ASP A 253 -16.89 2.43 6.38
C ASP A 253 -15.72 2.58 7.36
N VAL A 254 -14.50 2.26 6.95
CA VAL A 254 -13.29 2.54 7.75
C VAL A 254 -13.17 4.04 8.04
N SER A 255 -13.37 4.88 7.03
CA SER A 255 -13.29 6.34 7.20
C SER A 255 -14.36 6.85 8.16
N ASN A 256 -15.61 6.38 8.03
CA ASN A 256 -16.70 6.73 8.94
C ASN A 256 -16.44 6.31 10.39
N ALA A 257 -15.85 5.13 10.60
CA ALA A 257 -15.48 4.64 11.93
C ALA A 257 -14.40 5.54 12.56
N ILE A 258 -13.40 5.94 11.78
CA ILE A 258 -12.33 6.85 12.23
C ILE A 258 -12.90 8.24 12.55
N ASP A 259 -13.71 8.82 11.66
CA ASP A 259 -14.32 10.14 11.89
C ASP A 259 -15.15 10.16 13.19
N LYS A 260 -15.80 9.04 13.52
CA LYS A 260 -16.63 8.90 14.71
C LYS A 260 -15.83 8.64 16.00
N PHE A 261 -14.86 7.72 15.96
CA PHE A 261 -14.22 7.18 17.17
C PHE A 261 -12.76 7.60 17.34
N ALA A 262 -12.07 8.01 16.27
CA ALA A 262 -10.66 8.39 16.28
C ALA A 262 -10.33 9.56 15.32
N PRO A 263 -11.01 10.72 15.40
CA PRO A 263 -10.87 11.82 14.42
C PRO A 263 -9.47 12.47 14.36
N TRP A 264 -8.61 12.22 15.34
CA TRP A 264 -7.19 12.63 15.33
C TRP A 264 -6.30 11.73 14.45
N SER A 265 -6.80 10.55 14.06
CA SER A 265 -6.07 9.53 13.32
C SER A 265 -6.35 9.61 11.81
N GLY A 266 -5.84 8.63 11.05
CA GLY A 266 -6.14 8.52 9.61
C GLY A 266 -6.17 7.07 9.15
N ALA A 267 -6.93 6.82 8.07
CA ALA A 267 -7.10 5.49 7.50
C ALA A 267 -5.87 5.06 6.68
N TRP A 268 -5.37 3.85 6.92
CA TRP A 268 -4.21 3.28 6.24
C TRP A 268 -4.56 1.88 5.73
N VAL A 269 -4.29 1.60 4.46
CA VAL A 269 -4.20 0.21 4.00
C VAL A 269 -2.77 -0.25 4.30
N SER A 270 -2.55 -1.01 5.37
CA SER A 270 -1.21 -1.49 5.77
C SER A 270 -0.81 -2.81 5.11
N GLU A 271 -1.74 -3.46 4.41
CA GLU A 271 -1.47 -4.63 3.57
C GLU A 271 -2.51 -4.79 2.46
N SER A 272 -2.06 -5.05 1.24
CA SER A 272 -2.96 -5.37 0.14
C SER A 272 -2.27 -6.17 -0.96
N GLY A 273 -2.81 -7.33 -1.30
CA GLY A 273 -2.26 -8.18 -2.37
C GLY A 273 -3.26 -8.49 -3.48
N GLY A 274 -4.49 -8.01 -3.36
CA GLY A 274 -5.58 -8.25 -4.32
C GLY A 274 -6.10 -9.66 -4.19
N ALA A 275 -5.32 -10.65 -4.60
CA ALA A 275 -5.62 -12.07 -4.40
C ALA A 275 -4.78 -12.63 -3.23
N TYR A 276 -5.44 -13.21 -2.22
CA TYR A 276 -4.77 -13.83 -1.08
C TYR A 276 -4.14 -15.19 -1.48
N ASN A 277 -3.46 -15.86 -0.55
CA ASN A 277 -2.68 -17.08 -0.83
C ASN A 277 -1.57 -16.86 -1.87
N SER A 278 -0.75 -15.83 -1.66
CA SER A 278 0.40 -15.48 -2.52
C SER A 278 0.05 -14.97 -3.92
N GLY A 279 -1.20 -14.58 -4.19
CA GLY A 279 -1.60 -14.08 -5.51
C GLY A 279 -1.71 -15.17 -6.57
N GLY A 280 -2.31 -14.83 -7.72
CA GLY A 280 -2.55 -15.77 -8.81
C GLY A 280 -1.34 -15.99 -9.71
N GLN A 281 -0.97 -17.26 -9.90
CA GLN A 281 0.21 -17.71 -10.65
C GLN A 281 0.19 -17.35 -12.15
N LEU A 282 -0.95 -16.92 -12.69
CA LEU A 282 -1.09 -16.54 -14.10
C LEU A 282 -1.33 -15.05 -14.31
N VAL A 283 -1.46 -14.26 -13.24
CA VAL A 283 -1.97 -12.89 -13.35
C VAL A 283 -1.33 -11.90 -12.40
N SER A 284 -0.96 -12.28 -11.18
CA SER A 284 -0.56 -11.27 -10.17
C SER A 284 0.79 -10.61 -10.41
N TYR A 285 1.62 -11.14 -11.31
CA TYR A 285 2.88 -10.54 -11.76
C TYR A 285 2.79 -9.95 -13.18
N THR A 286 1.60 -9.89 -13.79
CA THR A 286 1.43 -9.48 -15.20
C THR A 286 0.86 -8.07 -15.28
N PHE A 287 0.86 -7.48 -16.49
CA PHE A 287 0.31 -6.14 -16.74
C PHE A 287 -1.15 -5.99 -16.27
N ALA A 288 -1.96 -7.05 -16.41
CA ALA A 288 -3.37 -7.05 -16.03
C ALA A 288 -3.59 -6.72 -14.54
N PHE A 289 -2.65 -7.06 -13.66
CA PHE A 289 -2.79 -6.78 -12.23
C PHE A 289 -2.67 -5.28 -11.90
N GLY A 290 -2.00 -4.52 -12.77
CA GLY A 290 -1.88 -3.07 -12.68
C GLY A 290 -3.22 -2.35 -12.77
N PHE A 291 -4.20 -2.95 -13.46
CA PHE A 291 -5.58 -2.47 -13.49
C PHE A 291 -6.19 -2.43 -12.09
N TRP A 292 -6.10 -3.53 -11.35
CA TRP A 292 -6.56 -3.57 -9.96
C TRP A 292 -5.71 -2.64 -9.09
N TYR A 293 -4.38 -2.74 -9.18
CA TYR A 293 -3.50 -2.07 -8.24
C TYR A 293 -3.64 -0.53 -8.27
N LEU A 294 -3.59 0.07 -9.47
CA LEU A 294 -3.75 1.52 -9.61
C LEU A 294 -5.19 1.95 -9.35
N ASP A 295 -6.17 1.08 -9.60
CA ASP A 295 -7.55 1.37 -9.25
C ASP A 295 -7.77 1.45 -7.73
N GLN A 296 -7.16 0.53 -6.98
CA GLN A 296 -7.23 0.56 -5.51
C GLN A 296 -6.46 1.76 -4.93
N LEU A 297 -5.30 2.11 -5.48
CA LEU A 297 -4.57 3.33 -5.11
C LEU A 297 -5.41 4.59 -5.35
N GLY A 298 -6.06 4.67 -6.52
CA GLY A 298 -6.97 5.76 -6.85
C GLY A 298 -8.16 5.82 -5.90
N MET A 299 -8.86 4.71 -5.70
CA MET A 299 -10.08 4.64 -4.90
C MET A 299 -9.83 4.94 -3.43
N THR A 300 -8.74 4.42 -2.85
CA THR A 300 -8.37 4.73 -1.46
C THR A 300 -8.10 6.21 -1.22
N SER A 301 -7.50 6.89 -2.19
CA SER A 301 -7.24 8.32 -2.11
C SER A 301 -8.54 9.15 -2.04
N VAL A 302 -9.60 8.71 -2.74
CA VAL A 302 -10.93 9.34 -2.74
C VAL A 302 -11.60 9.24 -1.36
N TYR A 303 -11.38 8.14 -0.65
CA TYR A 303 -11.83 7.93 0.72
C TYR A 303 -10.78 8.34 1.75
N ASN A 304 -9.94 9.34 1.42
CA ASN A 304 -9.01 9.99 2.35
C ASN A 304 -8.04 9.06 3.10
N HIS A 305 -7.75 7.87 2.55
CA HIS A 305 -6.71 7.02 3.09
C HIS A 305 -5.35 7.67 2.87
N LYS A 306 -4.51 7.65 3.89
CA LYS A 306 -3.22 8.35 3.91
C LYS A 306 -2.10 7.51 3.35
N VAL A 307 -2.25 6.18 3.40
CA VAL A 307 -1.21 5.22 3.09
C VAL A 307 -1.81 3.99 2.43
N TYR A 308 -1.12 3.48 1.40
CA TYR A 308 -1.48 2.23 0.72
C TYR A 308 -0.28 1.30 0.61
N CYS A 309 -0.34 0.16 1.28
CA CYS A 309 0.74 -0.82 1.34
C CYS A 309 0.49 -2.00 0.40
N ARG A 310 1.35 -2.14 -0.62
CA ARG A 310 1.35 -3.28 -1.52
C ARG A 310 2.10 -4.45 -0.91
N GLN A 311 1.38 -5.55 -0.72
CA GLN A 311 1.92 -6.87 -0.54
C GLN A 311 2.28 -7.43 -1.93
N ALA A 312 3.54 -7.67 -2.29
CA ALA A 312 4.78 -7.44 -1.54
C ALA A 312 5.83 -6.77 -2.45
N LEU A 313 6.95 -6.31 -1.88
CA LEU A 313 8.15 -5.93 -2.64
C LEU A 313 8.76 -7.20 -3.24
N THR A 314 8.84 -8.21 -2.39
CA THR A 314 9.41 -9.53 -2.70
C THR A 314 8.58 -10.61 -2.03
N GLY A 315 8.32 -11.71 -2.73
CA GLY A 315 7.61 -12.88 -2.20
C GLY A 315 6.16 -12.98 -2.68
N GLY A 316 5.76 -14.19 -3.07
CA GLY A 316 4.47 -14.45 -3.72
C GLY A 316 4.42 -14.01 -5.18
N ASN A 317 3.35 -14.40 -5.88
CA ASN A 317 3.10 -14.06 -7.29
C ASN A 317 2.70 -12.58 -7.46
N TYR A 318 2.21 -11.91 -6.42
CA TYR A 318 1.87 -10.48 -6.44
C TYR A 318 3.06 -9.55 -6.22
N ALA A 319 4.28 -10.10 -6.10
CA ALA A 319 5.46 -9.32 -5.75
C ALA A 319 5.77 -8.28 -6.83
N LEU A 320 6.16 -7.08 -6.41
CA LEU A 320 6.62 -6.04 -7.33
C LEU A 320 7.95 -6.42 -7.99
N LEU A 321 8.79 -7.17 -7.31
CA LEU A 321 10.01 -7.76 -7.86
C LEU A 321 9.84 -9.28 -7.99
N ASN A 322 10.33 -9.83 -9.09
CA ASN A 322 10.35 -11.27 -9.32
C ASN A 322 11.00 -12.00 -8.13
N THR A 323 10.37 -13.08 -7.68
CA THR A 323 10.73 -13.78 -6.43
C THR A 323 12.09 -14.46 -6.47
N THR A 324 12.64 -14.70 -7.66
CA THR A 324 13.93 -15.38 -7.87
C THR A 324 14.97 -14.39 -8.39
N THR A 325 14.63 -13.57 -9.38
CA THR A 325 15.61 -12.71 -10.07
C THR A 325 15.66 -11.28 -9.57
N PHE A 326 14.69 -10.85 -8.75
CA PHE A 326 14.45 -9.45 -8.36
C PHE A 326 14.14 -8.49 -9.52
N ILE A 327 14.06 -8.98 -10.76
CA ILE A 327 13.68 -8.15 -11.91
C ILE A 327 12.26 -7.58 -11.66
N PRO A 328 12.05 -6.26 -11.82
CA PRO A 328 10.74 -5.65 -11.60
C PRO A 328 9.64 -6.24 -12.49
N ASN A 329 8.51 -6.59 -11.89
CA ASN A 329 7.27 -6.91 -12.57
C ASN A 329 6.54 -5.61 -13.00
N PRO A 330 5.54 -5.67 -13.91
CA PRO A 330 4.82 -4.50 -14.41
C PRO A 330 4.30 -3.54 -13.33
N ASP A 331 3.78 -4.09 -12.24
CA ASP A 331 3.24 -3.30 -11.13
C ASP A 331 4.28 -2.43 -10.41
N TYR A 332 5.56 -2.81 -10.44
CA TYR A 332 6.63 -1.99 -9.89
C TYR A 332 6.72 -0.66 -10.62
N TYR A 333 6.67 -0.69 -11.95
CA TYR A 333 6.73 0.51 -12.78
C TYR A 333 5.46 1.36 -12.62
N SER A 334 4.30 0.71 -12.46
CA SER A 334 3.04 1.38 -12.09
C SER A 334 3.16 2.13 -10.75
N ALA A 335 3.70 1.49 -9.71
CA ALA A 335 3.95 2.12 -8.41
C ALA A 335 4.94 3.29 -8.52
N LEU A 336 6.01 3.11 -9.30
CA LEU A 336 7.05 4.12 -9.46
C LEU A 336 6.54 5.35 -10.22
N LEU A 337 5.71 5.16 -11.27
CA LEU A 337 5.03 6.26 -11.96
C LEU A 337 4.06 6.98 -11.05
N TRP A 338 3.21 6.25 -10.32
CA TRP A 338 2.33 6.85 -9.32
C TRP A 338 3.14 7.71 -8.34
N HIS A 339 4.23 7.16 -7.81
CA HIS A 339 5.09 7.86 -6.88
C HIS A 339 5.72 9.11 -7.47
N ARG A 340 6.09 9.14 -8.76
CA ARG A 340 6.76 10.30 -9.38
C ARG A 340 5.78 11.37 -9.85
N VAL A 341 4.58 10.99 -10.25
CA VAL A 341 3.66 11.84 -10.99
C VAL A 341 2.49 12.33 -10.12
N MET A 342 1.88 11.44 -9.34
CA MET A 342 0.68 11.76 -8.55
C MET A 342 1.10 12.44 -7.24
N GLY A 343 0.65 13.68 -7.02
CA GLY A 343 0.90 14.42 -5.79
C GLY A 343 0.00 14.01 -4.63
N SER A 344 0.23 14.60 -3.46
CA SER A 344 -0.49 14.20 -2.24
C SER A 344 -1.88 14.81 -2.08
N LYS A 345 -2.23 15.82 -2.89
CA LYS A 345 -3.54 16.50 -2.85
C LYS A 345 -4.50 15.83 -3.85
N VAL A 346 -5.57 15.21 -3.36
CA VAL A 346 -6.54 14.48 -4.19
C VAL A 346 -7.61 15.44 -4.70
N LEU A 347 -7.93 15.36 -6.00
CA LEU A 347 -8.95 16.15 -6.66
C LEU A 347 -10.12 15.25 -7.07
N SER A 348 -11.33 15.78 -7.03
CA SER A 348 -12.50 15.08 -7.53
C SER A 348 -12.57 15.09 -9.06
N VAL A 349 -12.87 13.93 -9.64
CA VAL A 349 -13.08 13.74 -11.08
C VAL A 349 -14.35 12.92 -11.30
N THR A 350 -15.14 13.33 -12.27
CA THR A 350 -16.36 12.60 -12.67
C THR A 350 -16.44 12.51 -14.19
N HIS A 351 -17.06 11.46 -14.72
CA HIS A 351 -17.30 11.34 -16.15
C HIS A 351 -18.60 10.57 -16.42
N LYS A 352 -19.24 10.86 -17.56
CA LYS A 352 -20.49 10.21 -17.98
C LYS A 352 -20.29 9.11 -19.03
N GLY A 353 -19.06 8.63 -19.22
CA GLY A 353 -18.77 7.60 -20.21
C GLY A 353 -18.67 6.19 -19.61
N SER A 354 -18.03 5.29 -20.35
CA SER A 354 -18.01 3.86 -20.02
C SER A 354 -17.36 3.59 -18.65
N PRO A 355 -17.93 2.68 -17.83
CA PRO A 355 -17.33 2.27 -16.56
C PRO A 355 -16.01 1.51 -16.74
N TYR A 356 -15.70 1.05 -17.96
CA TYR A 356 -14.42 0.42 -18.31
C TYR A 356 -13.27 1.43 -18.42
N LEU A 357 -13.54 2.74 -18.42
CA LEU A 357 -12.52 3.76 -18.26
C LEU A 357 -12.63 4.32 -16.85
N ARG A 358 -11.59 4.11 -16.04
CA ARG A 358 -11.53 4.56 -14.65
C ARG A 358 -10.50 5.66 -14.53
N VAL A 359 -10.81 6.70 -13.76
CA VAL A 359 -10.02 7.94 -13.74
C VAL A 359 -9.86 8.45 -12.32
N TYR A 360 -8.64 8.83 -11.96
CA TYR A 360 -8.32 9.48 -10.69
C TYR A 360 -7.41 10.67 -10.94
N SER A 361 -7.56 11.72 -10.13
CA SER A 361 -6.85 12.99 -10.32
C SER A 361 -6.26 13.52 -9.04
N HIS A 362 -5.03 14.01 -9.12
CA HIS A 362 -4.30 14.61 -8.02
C HIS A 362 -3.64 15.89 -8.52
N CYS A 363 -3.31 16.82 -7.63
CA CYS A 363 -2.31 17.83 -7.98
C CYS A 363 -1.01 17.13 -8.41
N ALA A 364 -0.29 17.69 -9.37
CA ALA A 364 0.99 17.16 -9.79
C ALA A 364 2.03 17.22 -8.65
N LYS A 365 2.93 16.24 -8.58
CA LYS A 365 3.82 16.09 -7.42
C LYS A 365 4.92 17.16 -7.29
N ASN A 366 5.60 17.48 -8.38
CA ASN A 366 6.83 18.29 -8.36
C ASN A 366 6.66 19.73 -8.86
N GLU A 367 5.64 19.98 -9.67
CA GLU A 367 5.42 21.26 -10.34
C GLU A 367 3.92 21.57 -10.32
N PRO A 368 3.52 22.84 -10.44
CA PRO A 368 2.13 23.22 -10.59
C PRO A 368 1.44 22.46 -11.73
N GLY A 369 0.18 22.12 -11.50
CA GLY A 369 -0.66 21.42 -12.46
C GLY A 369 -1.43 20.26 -11.85
N ILE A 370 -2.06 19.47 -12.72
CA ILE A 370 -2.84 18.30 -12.36
C ILE A 370 -2.26 17.07 -13.05
N SER A 371 -2.25 15.96 -12.32
CA SER A 371 -1.92 14.65 -12.85
C SER A 371 -3.14 13.71 -12.77
N PHE A 372 -3.33 12.96 -13.83
CA PHE A 372 -4.37 11.95 -13.97
C PHE A 372 -3.74 10.57 -14.08
N VAL A 373 -4.43 9.57 -13.54
CA VAL A 373 -4.28 8.19 -14.01
C VAL A 373 -5.57 7.76 -14.68
N PHE A 374 -5.43 7.24 -15.90
CA PHE A 374 -6.50 6.63 -16.69
C PHE A 374 -6.25 5.13 -16.77
N ILE A 375 -7.27 4.33 -16.46
CA ILE A 375 -7.21 2.87 -16.51
C ILE A 375 -8.29 2.40 -17.48
N ASN A 376 -7.88 1.93 -18.65
CA ASN A 376 -8.80 1.42 -19.67
C ASN A 376 -8.84 -0.11 -19.63
N LEU A 377 -9.91 -0.63 -19.04
CA LEU A 377 -10.23 -2.05 -18.93
C LEU A 377 -10.87 -2.62 -20.21
N SER A 378 -11.20 -1.77 -21.20
CA SER A 378 -11.85 -2.23 -22.43
C SER A 378 -10.84 -2.84 -23.39
N LYS A 379 -11.13 -4.05 -23.88
CA LYS A 379 -10.31 -4.77 -24.88
C LYS A 379 -10.33 -4.14 -26.26
N LYS A 380 -11.41 -3.44 -26.63
CA LYS A 380 -11.65 -2.97 -28.00
C LYS A 380 -11.84 -1.46 -28.09
N THR A 381 -12.16 -0.81 -26.98
CA THR A 381 -12.54 0.60 -27.01
C THR A 381 -11.32 1.48 -26.75
N PHE A 382 -11.01 2.32 -27.73
CA PHE A 382 -10.16 3.47 -27.56
C PHE A 382 -10.99 4.65 -27.03
N PHE A 383 -10.42 5.44 -26.12
CA PHE A 383 -11.09 6.63 -25.59
C PHE A 383 -10.33 7.90 -25.94
N GLU A 384 -11.03 8.86 -26.54
CA GLU A 384 -10.61 10.25 -26.58
C GLU A 384 -11.29 11.03 -25.46
N ILE A 385 -10.50 11.84 -24.76
CA ILE A 385 -10.91 12.50 -23.54
C ILE A 385 -10.74 14.01 -23.71
N ASP A 386 -11.84 14.71 -23.47
CA ASP A 386 -11.88 16.16 -23.33
C ASP A 386 -12.07 16.53 -21.86
N LEU A 387 -11.28 17.50 -21.39
CA LEU A 387 -11.33 17.99 -20.01
C LEU A 387 -12.18 19.27 -19.93
N PHE A 388 -12.98 19.37 -18.88
CA PHE A 388 -13.85 20.52 -18.61
C PHE A 388 -13.67 21.00 -17.18
N HIS A 389 -13.57 22.32 -16.99
CA HIS A 389 -13.60 22.93 -15.65
C HIS A 389 -15.05 22.92 -15.13
N ASP A 390 -15.26 22.36 -13.94
CA ASP A 390 -16.47 22.62 -13.16
C ASP A 390 -16.17 23.60 -12.03
N LEU A 391 -16.46 24.87 -12.28
CA LEU A 391 -16.40 25.93 -11.27
C LEU A 391 -17.74 26.07 -10.52
N ASN A 392 -18.75 25.26 -10.84
CA ASN A 392 -20.07 25.39 -10.25
C ASN A 392 -20.18 24.60 -8.95
N PHE A 393 -20.00 25.27 -7.81
CA PHE A 393 -20.30 24.71 -6.49
C PHE A 393 -21.79 24.35 -6.27
N HIS A 394 -22.69 24.80 -7.16
CA HIS A 394 -24.14 24.69 -7.04
C HIS A 394 -24.85 23.85 -8.12
N GLY A 395 -24.14 22.94 -8.81
CA GLY A 395 -24.79 21.90 -9.63
C GLY A 395 -25.26 22.31 -11.03
N GLY A 396 -24.69 23.36 -11.63
CA GLY A 396 -24.88 23.72 -13.04
C GLY A 396 -23.99 22.92 -14.01
N SER A 397 -24.31 22.93 -15.31
CA SER A 397 -23.49 22.26 -16.34
C SER A 397 -22.06 22.81 -16.41
N PRO A 398 -21.02 22.01 -16.73
CA PRO A 398 -19.66 22.48 -16.96
C PRO A 398 -19.63 23.63 -17.96
N ASN A 399 -19.10 24.78 -17.54
CA ASN A 399 -19.18 26.00 -18.33
C ASN A 399 -18.01 26.19 -19.31
N PHE A 400 -16.85 25.53 -19.11
CA PHE A 400 -15.66 25.78 -19.96
C PHE A 400 -14.86 24.51 -20.28
N LYS A 401 -14.70 24.21 -21.57
CA LYS A 401 -13.74 23.20 -22.07
C LYS A 401 -12.33 23.73 -21.83
N PHE A 402 -11.52 22.96 -21.11
CA PHE A 402 -10.10 23.28 -20.95
C PHE A 402 -9.37 22.94 -22.26
N LYS A 403 -8.55 23.88 -22.74
CA LYS A 403 -7.58 23.66 -23.82
C LYS A 403 -6.22 24.00 -23.24
N GLY A 404 -5.34 23.00 -23.12
CA GLY A 404 -3.98 23.22 -22.65
C GLY A 404 -3.22 24.09 -23.65
N HIS A 405 -2.60 25.15 -23.17
CA HIS A 405 -1.66 25.99 -23.91
C HIS A 405 -0.21 25.51 -23.74
N LYS A 406 0.10 24.76 -22.67
CA LYS A 406 1.37 24.05 -22.48
C LYS A 406 1.26 22.58 -22.89
N GLY A 407 2.41 21.97 -23.19
CA GLY A 407 2.50 20.55 -23.52
C GLY A 407 2.04 19.66 -22.36
N GLN A 408 1.35 18.57 -22.72
CA GLN A 408 0.97 17.48 -21.82
C GLN A 408 2.10 16.46 -21.75
N GLU A 409 2.39 15.96 -20.54
CA GLU A 409 3.32 14.85 -20.35
C GLU A 409 2.54 13.55 -20.22
N GLY A 410 2.72 12.64 -21.19
CA GLY A 410 2.04 11.35 -21.24
C GLY A 410 2.97 10.17 -20.93
N TYR A 411 2.56 9.32 -20.00
CA TYR A 411 3.18 8.04 -19.68
C TYR A 411 2.18 6.93 -19.96
N HIS A 412 2.21 6.39 -21.18
CA HIS A 412 1.31 5.32 -21.59
C HIS A 412 1.95 3.97 -21.33
N LEU A 413 1.39 3.23 -20.37
CA LEU A 413 1.73 1.85 -20.08
C LEU A 413 0.85 0.91 -20.91
N THR A 414 1.48 0.05 -21.70
CA THR A 414 0.81 -0.98 -22.50
C THR A 414 1.47 -2.34 -22.31
N PRO A 415 0.72 -3.45 -22.40
CA PRO A 415 1.32 -4.77 -22.37
C PRO A 415 2.08 -5.06 -23.67
N LYS A 416 3.16 -5.84 -23.57
CA LYS A 416 3.87 -6.34 -24.75
C LYS A 416 2.93 -7.13 -25.65
N ASP A 417 2.97 -6.83 -26.95
CA ASP A 417 2.18 -7.47 -28.01
C ASP A 417 0.65 -7.42 -27.76
N GLY A 418 0.17 -6.47 -26.93
CA GLY A 418 -1.25 -6.39 -26.56
C GLY A 418 -1.71 -7.47 -25.56
N ASN A 419 -0.80 -8.32 -25.06
CA ASN A 419 -1.12 -9.39 -24.13
C ASN A 419 -1.11 -8.91 -22.68
N ILE A 420 -2.28 -8.65 -22.10
CA ILE A 420 -2.41 -8.20 -20.70
C ILE A 420 -1.81 -9.19 -19.68
N LEU A 421 -1.60 -10.46 -20.04
CA LEU A 421 -0.92 -11.46 -19.20
C LEU A 421 0.60 -11.47 -19.39
N SER A 422 1.16 -10.51 -20.12
CA SER A 422 2.60 -10.32 -20.23
C SER A 422 3.20 -9.80 -18.91
N SER A 423 4.37 -10.31 -18.55
CA SER A 423 5.23 -9.75 -17.49
C SER A 423 6.07 -8.57 -17.99
N VAL A 424 6.00 -8.23 -19.28
CA VAL A 424 6.70 -7.08 -19.88
C VAL A 424 5.70 -5.96 -20.14
N VAL A 425 5.98 -4.80 -19.54
CA VAL A 425 5.26 -3.55 -19.76
C VAL A 425 6.10 -2.61 -20.62
N LEU A 426 5.42 -1.89 -21.51
CA LEU A 426 6.03 -0.86 -22.35
C LEU A 426 5.60 0.50 -21.83
N LEU A 427 6.54 1.44 -21.75
CA LEU A 427 6.26 2.85 -21.55
C LEU A 427 6.40 3.56 -22.90
N ASN A 428 5.33 4.19 -23.36
CA ASN A 428 5.29 4.95 -24.62
C ASN A 428 5.82 4.12 -25.82
N GLY A 429 5.51 2.82 -25.84
CA GLY A 429 5.91 1.88 -26.89
C GLY A 429 7.32 1.28 -26.74
N LYS A 430 8.05 1.57 -25.65
CA LYS A 430 9.37 0.98 -25.37
C LYS A 430 9.30 0.05 -24.15
N PRO A 431 9.81 -1.19 -24.22
CA PRO A 431 9.87 -2.08 -23.05
C PRO A 431 10.62 -1.44 -21.88
N LEU A 432 10.07 -1.60 -20.67
CA LEU A 432 10.76 -1.24 -19.44
C LEU A 432 11.56 -2.44 -18.94
N GLU A 433 12.87 -2.38 -19.16
CA GLU A 433 13.84 -3.42 -18.80
C GLU A 433 14.99 -2.76 -18.04
N LEU A 434 15.68 -3.54 -17.20
CA LEU A 434 16.87 -3.07 -16.51
C LEU A 434 17.96 -2.74 -17.53
N SER A 435 18.80 -1.75 -17.22
CA SER A 435 20.02 -1.51 -18.00
C SER A 435 21.03 -2.66 -17.82
N ASP A 436 22.07 -2.68 -18.65
CA ASP A 436 23.21 -3.60 -18.48
C ASP A 436 23.90 -3.46 -17.11
N SER A 437 23.79 -2.28 -16.50
CA SER A 437 24.30 -1.99 -15.15
C SER A 437 23.27 -2.26 -14.04
N VAL A 438 22.21 -3.02 -14.33
CA VAL A 438 21.11 -3.36 -13.42
C VAL A 438 20.41 -2.17 -12.76
N GLU A 439 20.38 -1.02 -13.45
CA GLU A 439 19.67 0.17 -13.01
C GLU A 439 18.20 0.15 -13.44
N ILE A 440 17.34 0.78 -12.63
CA ILE A 440 15.93 0.99 -12.99
C ILE A 440 15.86 1.99 -14.14
N PRO A 441 15.20 1.66 -15.26
CA PRO A 441 15.16 2.53 -16.43
C PRO A 441 14.50 3.87 -16.13
N GLU A 442 14.96 4.92 -16.82
CA GLU A 442 14.35 6.24 -16.72
C GLU A 442 12.94 6.22 -17.32
N LEU A 443 11.98 6.72 -16.56
CA LEU A 443 10.58 6.79 -16.99
C LEU A 443 10.36 8.13 -17.67
N LYS A 444 10.56 8.19 -19.00
CA LYS A 444 10.45 9.43 -19.78
C LYS A 444 9.01 9.66 -20.28
N PRO A 445 8.45 10.87 -20.09
CA PRO A 445 7.17 11.21 -20.69
C PRO A 445 7.30 11.38 -22.20
N LYS A 446 6.19 11.17 -22.90
CA LYS A 446 5.98 11.69 -24.25
C LYS A 446 5.34 13.07 -24.12
N LEU A 447 5.97 14.09 -24.69
CA LEU A 447 5.37 15.42 -24.77
C LEU A 447 4.34 15.45 -25.89
N VAL A 448 3.13 15.90 -25.57
CA VAL A 448 2.00 16.02 -26.50
C VAL A 448 1.51 17.46 -26.47
N ASP A 449 1.04 17.96 -27.61
CA ASP A 449 0.42 19.29 -27.69
C ASP A 449 -0.81 19.38 -26.77
N GLY A 450 -0.85 20.43 -25.93
CA GLY A 450 -1.94 20.74 -25.00
C GLY A 450 -3.32 20.87 -25.62
N LEU A 451 -3.37 21.20 -26.92
CA LEU A 451 -4.60 21.36 -27.69
C LEU A 451 -5.20 20.03 -28.15
N LYS A 452 -4.43 18.94 -28.14
CA LYS A 452 -4.92 17.63 -28.56
C LYS A 452 -5.73 16.96 -27.45
N PRO A 453 -6.81 16.25 -27.81
CA PRO A 453 -7.52 15.39 -26.86
C PRO A 453 -6.58 14.35 -26.25
N ILE A 454 -6.86 13.94 -25.02
CA ILE A 454 -6.12 12.86 -24.37
C ILE A 454 -6.59 11.54 -24.96
N SER A 455 -5.65 10.75 -25.48
CA SER A 455 -5.90 9.48 -26.16
C SER A 455 -5.53 8.29 -25.26
N ILE A 456 -6.48 7.43 -24.92
CA ILE A 456 -6.26 6.25 -24.08
C ILE A 456 -6.53 4.97 -24.88
N ALA A 457 -5.48 4.19 -25.13
CA ALA A 457 -5.54 2.91 -25.84
C ALA A 457 -6.39 1.87 -25.09
N ALA A 458 -6.98 0.92 -25.84
CA ALA A 458 -7.61 -0.26 -25.26
C ALA A 458 -6.60 -1.04 -24.39
N HIS A 459 -7.05 -1.65 -23.29
CA HIS A 459 -6.21 -2.42 -22.35
C HIS A 459 -4.89 -1.71 -21.99
N SER A 460 -5.00 -0.46 -21.56
CA SER A 460 -3.84 0.36 -21.22
C SER A 460 -4.06 1.16 -19.95
N ILE A 461 -2.97 1.68 -19.43
CA ILE A 461 -2.95 2.61 -18.31
C ILE A 461 -2.16 3.83 -18.76
N ALA A 462 -2.64 5.04 -18.47
CA ALA A 462 -1.89 6.25 -18.80
C ALA A 462 -1.83 7.20 -17.61
N PHE A 463 -0.64 7.69 -17.30
CA PHE A 463 -0.47 8.86 -16.44
C PHE A 463 -0.31 10.09 -17.32
N ILE A 464 -1.15 11.10 -17.13
CA ILE A 464 -1.13 12.33 -17.93
C ILE A 464 -0.99 13.52 -16.98
N THR A 465 0.01 14.38 -17.21
CA THR A 465 0.19 15.61 -16.43
C THR A 465 -0.01 16.84 -17.30
N ILE A 466 -0.79 17.78 -16.78
CA ILE A 466 -1.13 19.05 -17.42
C ILE A 466 -0.63 20.18 -16.53
N ARG A 467 0.39 20.89 -17.00
CA ARG A 467 1.17 21.86 -16.20
C ARG A 467 0.53 23.23 -16.09
N ASP A 468 -0.33 23.59 -17.03
CA ASP A 468 -1.00 24.89 -17.11
C ASP A 468 -2.47 24.83 -16.69
N PHE A 469 -2.92 23.67 -16.19
CA PHE A 469 -4.23 23.56 -15.57
C PHE A 469 -4.20 24.27 -14.21
N ASN A 470 -4.72 25.49 -14.17
CA ASN A 470 -4.75 26.31 -12.96
C ASN A 470 -5.91 25.89 -12.03
N ALA A 471 -5.70 24.83 -11.26
CA ALA A 471 -6.59 24.48 -10.15
C ALA A 471 -6.15 25.19 -8.87
N PRO A 472 -7.00 26.03 -8.24
CA PRO A 472 -6.64 26.74 -7.01
C PRO A 472 -6.22 25.84 -5.85
N ALA A 473 -6.68 24.58 -5.81
CA ALA A 473 -6.24 23.61 -4.81
C ALA A 473 -4.77 23.19 -4.99
N CYS A 474 -4.22 23.36 -6.19
CA CYS A 474 -2.89 22.91 -6.62
C CYS A 474 -1.88 24.04 -6.82
N SER A 475 -2.30 25.30 -6.66
CA SER A 475 -1.43 26.48 -6.65
C SER A 475 -0.66 26.64 -5.35
#